data_AF-A0A968QH70-F1
#
_entry.id   AF-A0A968QH70-F1
#
_cell.length_a   1.000
_cell.length_b   1.000
_cell.length_c   1.000
_cell.angle_alpha   90.00
_cell.angle_beta   90.00
_cell.angle_gamma   90.00
#
_symmetry.space_group_name_H-M   'P 1'
#
loop_
_entity.id
_entity.type
_entity.pdbx_description
1 polymer ?
#
loop_
_entity_poly.entity_id
_entity_poly.type
_entity_poly.pdbx_seq_one_letter_code
_entity_poly.pdbx_strand_id
1 'polypeptide(L)'
;MHHLAETKGYALLGSNRAGNNLFFLRKDLVAGRPVYLPKEAYTKPQFRESRDIHGDLSYLGFHDRLKQIAEMPLYDLELGKLVQVKDLQEDL
;
A
#
# COMPACT_ATOMS: atom_id res chain seq x y z
N MET A 1 -6.17 2.11 4.44
CA MET A 1 -5.45 1.19 5.36
C MET A 1 -5.41 1.68 6.80
N HIS A 2 -5.13 2.97 7.07
CA HIS A 2 -5.09 3.52 8.43
C HIS A 2 -6.36 3.25 9.25
N HIS A 3 -7.53 3.55 8.69
CA HIS A 3 -8.82 3.30 9.33
C HIS A 3 -8.98 1.84 9.79
N LEU A 4 -8.69 0.87 8.91
CA LEU A 4 -8.83 -0.55 9.23
C LEU A 4 -7.86 -1.02 10.33
N ALA A 5 -6.61 -0.56 10.29
CA ALA A 5 -5.62 -0.87 11.31
C ALA A 5 -6.04 -0.30 12.68
N GLU A 6 -6.51 0.94 12.71
CA GLU A 6 -7.03 1.61 13.90
C GLU A 6 -8.22 0.86 14.52
N THR A 7 -9.22 0.51 13.71
CA THR A 7 -10.40 -0.26 14.13
C THR A 7 -10.03 -1.64 14.67
N LYS A 8 -8.99 -2.27 14.12
CA LYS A 8 -8.49 -3.57 14.58
C LYS A 8 -7.50 -3.49 15.76
N GLY A 9 -7.17 -2.30 16.24
CA GLY A 9 -6.27 -2.12 17.39
C GLY A 9 -4.78 -2.25 17.06
N TYR A 10 -4.37 -1.90 15.84
CA TYR A 10 -2.97 -1.91 15.39
C TYR A 10 -2.44 -0.49 15.14
N ALA A 11 -1.17 -0.28 15.44
CA ALA A 11 -0.40 0.91 15.14
C ALA A 11 0.59 0.65 14.00
N LEU A 12 0.78 1.63 13.12
CA LEU A 12 1.75 1.57 12.02
C LEU A 12 3.15 1.96 12.51
N LEU A 13 4.11 1.06 12.32
CA LEU A 13 5.51 1.27 12.73
C LEU A 13 6.43 1.72 11.59
N GLY A 14 5.96 1.73 10.34
CA GLY A 14 6.71 2.23 9.19
C GLY A 14 6.80 1.24 8.03
N SER A 15 7.63 1.58 7.05
CA SER A 15 7.98 0.75 5.89
C SER A 15 9.42 0.27 5.96
N ASN A 16 9.77 -0.78 5.22
CA ASN A 16 11.17 -1.07 4.93
C ASN A 16 11.73 -0.14 3.84
N ARG A 17 13.06 -0.17 3.70
CA ARG A 17 13.82 0.65 2.72
C ARG A 17 13.47 0.35 1.27
N ALA A 18 13.06 -0.88 0.96
CA ALA A 18 12.69 -1.30 -0.40
C ALA A 18 11.29 -0.83 -0.81
N GLY A 19 10.45 -0.44 0.15
CA GLY A 19 9.08 0.05 -0.10
C GLY A 19 8.08 -1.03 -0.49
N ASN A 20 8.32 -2.31 -0.14
CA ASN A 20 7.33 -3.39 -0.35
C ASN A 20 6.54 -3.77 0.90
N ASN A 21 7.04 -3.49 2.10
CA ASN A 21 6.43 -3.94 3.35
C ASN A 21 6.10 -2.78 4.27
N LEU A 22 4.89 -2.79 4.85
CA LEU A 22 4.49 -1.99 6.00
C LEU A 22 4.41 -2.87 7.24
N PHE A 23 4.86 -2.37 8.39
CA PHE A 23 4.88 -3.10 9.65
C PHE A 23 3.87 -2.53 10.64
N PHE A 24 3.08 -3.41 11.25
CA PHE A 24 2.06 -3.04 12.21
C PHE A 24 2.26 -3.80 13.53
N LEU A 25 1.91 -3.17 14.65
CA LEU A 25 1.98 -3.78 15.98
C LEU A 25 0.70 -3.50 16.75
N ARG A 26 0.24 -4.47 17.55
CA ARG A 26 -0.94 -4.29 18.41
C ARG A 26 -0.68 -3.14 19.38
N LYS A 27 -1.65 -2.24 19.56
CA LYS A 27 -1.48 -0.97 20.28
C LYS A 27 -0.99 -1.14 21.73
N ASP A 28 -1.48 -2.16 22.41
CA ASP A 28 -1.07 -2.55 23.77
C ASP A 28 0.38 -3.05 23.87
N LEU A 29 1.03 -3.40 22.74
CA LEU A 29 2.42 -3.85 22.68
C LEU A 29 3.39 -2.78 22.19
N VAL A 30 2.91 -1.60 21.79
CA VAL A 30 3.74 -0.53 21.20
C VAL A 30 4.84 -0.07 22.15
N ALA A 31 4.57 -0.04 23.47
CA ALA A 31 5.56 0.19 24.53
C ALA A 31 6.52 1.38 24.25
N GLY A 32 5.97 2.51 23.80
CA GLY A 32 6.73 3.74 23.53
C GLY A 32 7.49 3.78 22.20
N ARG A 33 7.33 2.78 21.32
CA ARG A 33 7.89 2.84 19.96
C ARG A 33 7.22 3.94 19.14
N PRO A 34 7.93 4.54 18.16
CA PRO A 34 7.33 5.48 17.22
C PRO A 34 6.15 4.87 16.47
N VAL A 35 5.09 5.65 16.31
CA VAL A 35 3.94 5.32 15.48
C VAL A 35 3.84 6.39 14.41
N TYR A 36 3.63 5.96 13.16
CA TYR A 36 3.66 6.84 12.00
C TYR A 36 2.29 6.92 11.33
N LEU A 37 1.99 8.08 10.75
CA LEU A 37 0.90 8.22 9.80
C LEU A 37 1.29 7.55 8.46
N PRO A 38 0.32 7.13 7.63
CA PRO A 38 0.61 6.49 6.35
C PRO A 38 1.54 7.32 5.46
N LYS A 39 1.34 8.64 5.43
CA LYS A 39 2.17 9.58 4.66
C LYS A 39 3.63 9.61 5.11
N GLU A 40 3.89 9.36 6.40
CA GLU A 40 5.24 9.37 7.00
C GLU A 40 5.92 8.01 6.83
N ALA A 41 5.14 6.94 6.84
CA ALA A 41 5.62 5.58 6.65
C ALA A 41 5.85 5.23 5.17
N TYR A 42 5.19 5.91 4.24
CA TYR A 42 5.26 5.59 2.82
C TYR A 42 6.69 5.72 2.29
N THR A 43 7.15 4.68 1.62
CA THR A 43 8.41 4.67 0.88
C THR A 43 8.13 4.22 -0.53
N LYS A 44 8.53 5.04 -1.52
CA LYS A 44 8.34 4.70 -2.93
C LYS A 44 9.05 3.36 -3.23
N PRO A 45 8.33 2.34 -3.73
CA PRO A 45 8.90 1.05 -4.05
C PRO A 45 10.05 1.13 -5.05
N GLN A 46 11.16 0.46 -4.75
CA GLN A 46 12.39 0.48 -5.56
C GLN A 46 12.58 -0.75 -6.46
N PHE A 47 11.74 -1.78 -6.28
CA PHE A 47 11.80 -3.03 -7.03
C PHE A 47 10.98 -2.97 -8.33
N ARG A 48 11.36 -3.83 -9.29
CA ARG A 48 10.74 -3.97 -10.62
C ARG A 48 10.43 -5.43 -10.88
N GLU A 49 9.35 -5.92 -10.29
CA GLU A 49 8.98 -7.35 -10.31
C GLU A 49 7.62 -7.59 -10.99
N SER A 50 7.15 -6.66 -11.82
CA SER A 50 5.94 -6.87 -12.61
C SER A 50 6.13 -8.04 -13.57
N ARG A 51 5.01 -8.70 -13.91
CA ARG A 51 4.99 -9.83 -14.83
C ARG A 51 4.10 -9.55 -16.04
N ASP A 52 4.45 -10.14 -17.16
CA ASP A 52 3.61 -10.15 -18.35
C ASP A 52 2.54 -11.26 -18.28
N ILE A 53 1.80 -11.43 -19.37
CA ILE A 53 0.73 -12.44 -19.49
C ILE A 53 1.25 -13.89 -19.50
N HIS A 54 2.54 -14.10 -19.74
CA HIS A 54 3.19 -15.41 -19.71
C HIS A 54 3.79 -15.71 -18.32
N GLY A 55 3.80 -14.72 -17.44
CA GLY A 55 4.35 -14.83 -16.09
C GLY A 55 5.82 -14.44 -16.01
N ASP A 56 6.43 -14.00 -17.10
CA ASP A 56 7.83 -13.57 -17.15
C ASP A 56 8.01 -12.17 -16.57
N LEU A 57 9.18 -11.86 -16.02
CA LEU A 57 9.47 -10.54 -15.47
C LEU A 57 9.49 -9.49 -16.59
N SER A 58 8.55 -8.56 -16.54
CA SER A 58 8.46 -7.43 -17.49
C SER A 58 9.20 -6.18 -17.00
N TYR A 59 9.61 -6.17 -15.74
CA TYR A 59 10.36 -5.08 -15.10
C TYR A 59 9.75 -3.69 -15.32
N LEU A 60 8.44 -3.52 -15.39
CA LEU A 60 7.83 -2.20 -15.58
C LEU A 60 8.21 -1.23 -14.44
N GLY A 61 8.37 0.05 -14.81
CA GLY A 61 8.59 1.13 -13.84
C GLY A 61 7.35 1.36 -12.96
N PHE A 62 7.49 2.23 -11.95
CA PHE A 62 6.41 2.53 -10.98
C PHE A 62 5.10 2.95 -11.66
N HIS A 63 5.17 3.88 -12.59
CA HIS A 63 3.97 4.38 -13.27
C HIS A 63 3.40 3.37 -14.26
N ASP A 64 4.26 2.63 -14.98
CA ASP A 64 3.80 1.70 -16.02
C ASP A 64 3.13 0.47 -15.44
N ARG A 65 3.60 -0.05 -14.31
CA ARG A 65 2.90 -1.15 -13.61
C ARG A 65 1.56 -0.70 -13.01
N LEU A 66 1.43 0.55 -12.57
CA LEU A 66 0.16 1.09 -12.10
C LEU A 66 -0.85 1.18 -13.24
N LYS A 67 -0.40 1.61 -14.44
CA LYS A 67 -1.24 1.59 -15.65
C LYS A 67 -1.72 0.19 -16.00
N GLN A 68 -0.87 -0.83 -15.83
CA GLN A 68 -1.23 -2.23 -16.12
C GLN A 68 -2.42 -2.71 -15.27
N ILE A 69 -2.57 -2.19 -14.04
CA ILE A 69 -3.66 -2.56 -13.12
C ILE A 69 -4.73 -1.46 -12.98
N ALA A 70 -4.70 -0.42 -13.81
CA ALA A 70 -5.54 0.78 -13.69
C ALA A 70 -7.05 0.47 -13.62
N GLU A 71 -7.50 -0.52 -14.39
CA GLU A 71 -8.90 -0.92 -14.47
C GLU A 71 -9.30 -1.95 -13.40
N MET A 72 -8.36 -2.43 -12.58
CA MET A 72 -8.64 -3.45 -11.57
C MET A 72 -9.62 -2.92 -10.50
N PRO A 73 -10.65 -3.71 -10.13
CA PRO A 73 -11.60 -3.30 -9.12
C PRO A 73 -10.97 -3.34 -7.72
N LEU A 74 -11.24 -2.32 -6.94
CA LEU A 74 -10.94 -2.21 -5.52
C LEU A 74 -12.24 -1.98 -4.76
N TYR A 75 -12.40 -2.62 -3.60
CA TYR A 75 -13.54 -2.35 -2.72
C TYR A 75 -13.14 -1.32 -1.66
N ASP A 76 -13.74 -0.15 -1.73
CA ASP A 76 -13.52 0.91 -0.76
C ASP A 76 -14.37 0.65 0.50
N LEU A 77 -13.69 0.47 1.65
CA LEU A 77 -14.35 0.15 2.92
C LEU A 77 -15.05 1.35 3.57
N GLU A 78 -14.66 2.58 3.22
CA GLU A 78 -15.26 3.80 3.76
C GLU A 78 -16.50 4.19 2.93
N LEU A 79 -16.42 4.06 1.61
CA LEU A 79 -17.53 4.35 0.69
C LEU A 79 -18.49 3.17 0.49
N GLY A 80 -18.09 1.95 0.84
CA GLY A 80 -18.90 0.74 0.68
C GLY A 80 -19.21 0.39 -0.78
N LYS A 81 -18.31 0.68 -1.72
CA LYS A 81 -18.51 0.44 -3.16
C LYS A 81 -17.23 0.02 -3.86
N LEU A 82 -17.38 -0.51 -5.08
CA LEU A 82 -16.27 -0.75 -5.98
C LEU A 82 -15.81 0.56 -6.64
N VAL A 83 -14.49 0.75 -6.68
CA VAL A 83 -13.77 1.79 -7.42
C VAL A 83 -12.67 1.11 -8.26
N GLN A 84 -12.01 1.82 -9.17
CA GLN A 84 -10.88 1.29 -9.92
C GLN A 84 -9.56 1.88 -9.40
N VAL A 85 -8.43 1.19 -9.63
CA VAL A 85 -7.10 1.68 -9.22
C VAL A 85 -6.81 3.08 -9.78
N LYS A 86 -7.23 3.35 -11.03
CA LYS A 86 -7.03 4.66 -11.68
C LYS A 86 -7.73 5.81 -10.96
N ASP A 87 -8.80 5.54 -10.21
CA ASP A 87 -9.57 6.56 -9.50
C ASP A 87 -8.82 7.08 -8.25
N LEU A 88 -7.74 6.42 -7.84
CA LEU A 88 -6.94 6.75 -6.65
C LEU A 88 -5.69 7.59 -6.95
N GLN A 89 -5.48 8.00 -8.21
CA GLN A 89 -4.20 8.56 -8.66
C GLN A 89 -3.91 10.01 -8.24
N GLU A 90 -4.86 10.74 -7.67
CA GLU A 90 -4.61 12.13 -7.23
C GLU A 90 -3.74 12.24 -5.96
N ASP A 91 -3.55 11.13 -5.21
CA ASP A 91 -2.90 11.13 -3.89
C ASP A 91 -1.53 10.40 -3.82
N LEU A 92 -0.87 10.13 -4.97
CA LEU A 92 0.41 9.37 -5.05
C LEU A 92 1.58 10.12 -5.70
#